data_AF-A0A1H1N2R7-F1
#
_entry.id   AF-A0A1H1N2R7-F1
#
_cell.length_a   1.000
_cell.length_b   1.000
_cell.length_c   1.000
_cell.angle_alpha   90.00
_cell.angle_beta   90.00
_cell.angle_gamma   90.00
#
_symmetry.space_group_name_H-M   'P 1'
#
loop_
_entity.id
_entity.type
_entity.pdbx_description
1 polymer ?
#
loop_
_entity_poly.entity_id
_entity_poly.type
_entity_poly.pdbx_seq_one_letter_code
_entity_poly.pdbx_strand_id
1 'polypeptide(L)'
;MASVRTGSGLAVAVALLLIVGAPAAGAATVPAASVAGPPAASAAAIPDDVAAFFAEQASGVLQGSGLPGEPRGIHEVFTWSEAYLVGEGGAPTASLDEWIAAVEREGEPIGTLTAWRPSPGAPAEFAATSDDAGLAAALLAVPAGATLVSDPPIDAWYALVGETLTPLDEHAAAELPQGRATLAELQPSVVERTAAARAAGGDASVDGGGRDAPLGAQPWMLGAGIIAAVIGALAIIAIVRRARRRRAE
;
A
#
# COMPACT_ATOMS: atom_id res chain seq x y z
N MET A 1 -4.91 64.32 -22.75
CA MET A 1 -5.73 64.90 -21.67
C MET A 1 -6.04 63.77 -20.71
N ALA A 2 -5.29 63.71 -19.59
CA ALA A 2 -5.79 63.95 -18.22
C ALA A 2 -6.37 62.65 -17.60
N SER A 3 -6.07 62.21 -16.38
CA SER A 3 -5.14 62.62 -15.34
C SER A 3 -4.98 61.45 -14.36
N VAL A 4 -3.81 61.41 -13.70
CA VAL A 4 -3.38 60.61 -12.54
C VAL A 4 -4.42 60.54 -11.41
N ARG A 5 -4.46 59.43 -10.65
CA ARG A 5 -4.54 59.47 -9.17
C ARG A 5 -4.08 58.19 -8.47
N THR A 6 -2.83 58.27 -8.03
CA THR A 6 -2.21 57.64 -6.85
C THR A 6 -3.11 57.69 -5.62
N GLY A 7 -3.15 56.60 -4.85
CA GLY A 7 -3.82 56.53 -3.56
C GLY A 7 -3.06 55.67 -2.57
N SER A 8 -1.99 56.23 -1.99
CA SER A 8 -1.29 55.71 -0.82
C SER A 8 -2.17 55.82 0.41
N GLY A 9 -2.33 54.72 1.15
CA GLY A 9 -3.03 54.67 2.43
C GLY A 9 -2.21 53.92 3.47
N LEU A 10 -1.22 54.59 4.03
CA LEU A 10 -0.43 54.15 5.17
C LEU A 10 -1.24 54.40 6.44
N ALA A 11 -1.76 53.36 7.09
CA ALA A 11 -2.39 53.46 8.40
C ALA A 11 -1.56 52.68 9.43
N VAL A 12 -0.72 53.42 10.14
CA VAL A 12 -0.02 52.99 11.35
C VAL A 12 -1.04 53.01 12.49
N ALA A 13 -1.44 51.84 12.98
CA ALA A 13 -2.20 51.71 14.22
C ALA A 13 -1.27 51.20 15.33
N VAL A 14 -0.83 52.13 16.17
CA VAL A 14 -0.20 51.87 17.46
C VAL A 14 -1.31 51.40 18.41
N ALA A 15 -1.29 50.12 18.79
CA ALA A 15 -2.19 49.60 19.82
C ALA A 15 -1.39 49.32 21.11
N LEU A 16 -1.84 49.99 22.16
CA LEU A 16 -1.29 50.06 23.50
C LEU A 16 -1.11 48.68 24.15
N LEU A 17 0.04 48.55 24.81
CA LEU A 17 0.43 47.49 25.73
C LEU A 17 -0.42 47.58 27.02
N LEU A 18 -1.24 46.57 27.32
CA LEU A 18 -1.80 46.34 28.65
C LEU A 18 -1.23 45.03 29.19
N ILE A 19 -0.21 45.15 30.04
CA ILE A 19 0.35 44.05 30.82
C ILE A 19 -0.58 43.82 32.02
N VAL A 20 -1.42 42.79 31.95
CA VAL A 20 -2.15 42.27 33.11
C VAL A 20 -1.36 41.07 33.63
N GLY A 21 -0.80 41.20 34.84
CA GLY A 21 -0.06 40.15 35.53
C GLY A 21 -0.97 38.99 35.92
N ALA A 22 -0.70 37.81 35.37
CA ALA A 22 -1.33 36.55 35.78
C ALA A 22 -0.53 35.91 36.94
N PRO A 23 -1.20 35.29 37.93
CA PRO A 23 -0.54 34.64 39.05
C PRO A 23 0.23 33.40 38.59
N ALA A 24 1.49 33.31 39.02
CA ALA A 24 2.33 32.13 38.85
C ALA A 24 1.75 30.95 39.66
N ALA A 25 0.99 30.08 39.01
CA ALA A 25 0.60 28.79 39.54
C ALA A 25 1.85 27.88 39.57
N GLY A 26 2.25 27.48 40.77
CA GLY A 26 3.35 26.54 40.98
C GLY A 26 3.08 25.24 40.25
N ALA A 27 3.98 24.88 39.34
CA ALA A 27 3.99 23.57 38.71
C ALA A 27 4.37 22.54 39.78
N ALA A 28 3.38 21.81 40.29
CA ALA A 28 3.62 20.54 40.95
C ALA A 28 4.22 19.59 39.90
N THR A 29 5.51 19.28 40.03
CA THR A 29 6.17 18.22 39.28
C THR A 29 5.57 16.88 39.72
N VAL A 30 4.54 16.44 39.01
CA VAL A 30 4.07 15.06 39.07
C VAL A 30 5.15 14.20 38.40
N PRO A 31 5.65 13.13 39.05
CA PRO A 31 6.56 12.20 38.40
C PRO A 31 5.88 11.68 37.13
N ALA A 32 6.50 11.89 35.97
CA ALA A 32 6.08 11.26 34.73
C ALA A 32 6.18 9.75 34.96
N ALA A 33 5.03 9.11 35.21
CA ALA A 33 4.91 7.68 35.08
C ALA A 33 5.28 7.36 33.64
N SER A 34 6.44 6.73 33.46
CA SER A 34 6.88 6.20 32.19
C SER A 34 5.90 5.10 31.82
N VAL A 35 4.81 5.47 31.13
CA VAL A 35 3.94 4.50 30.49
C VAL A 35 4.82 3.87 29.43
N ALA A 36 5.30 2.66 29.70
CA ALA A 36 5.87 1.82 28.68
C ALA A 36 4.79 1.65 27.62
N GLY A 37 4.89 2.43 26.54
CA GLY A 37 4.11 2.16 25.34
C GLY A 37 4.38 0.72 24.91
N PRO A 38 3.39 0.04 24.31
CA PRO A 38 3.59 -1.31 23.80
C PRO A 38 4.87 -1.35 22.95
N PRO A 39 5.68 -2.40 23.06
CA PRO A 39 6.94 -2.49 22.33
C PRO A 39 6.65 -2.21 20.86
N ALA A 40 7.38 -1.26 20.27
CA ALA A 40 7.33 -1.00 18.84
C ALA A 40 7.47 -2.35 18.15
N ALA A 41 6.42 -2.76 17.42
CA ALA A 41 6.40 -4.02 16.72
C ALA A 41 7.65 -4.05 15.82
N SER A 42 8.58 -4.93 16.14
CA SER A 42 9.74 -5.19 15.30
C SER A 42 9.21 -5.46 13.90
N ALA A 43 9.69 -4.72 12.89
CA ALA A 43 9.30 -4.95 11.51
C ALA A 43 9.36 -6.46 11.25
N ALA A 44 8.20 -7.05 10.92
CA ALA A 44 8.10 -8.49 10.78
C ALA A 44 9.16 -8.94 9.76
N ALA A 45 9.95 -9.93 10.12
CA ALA A 45 10.98 -10.43 9.22
C ALA A 45 10.31 -10.98 7.96
N ILE A 46 10.81 -10.57 6.80
CA ILE A 46 10.34 -11.08 5.50
C ILE A 46 10.56 -12.60 5.49
N PRO A 47 9.55 -13.42 5.13
CA PRO A 47 9.71 -14.86 5.03
C PRO A 47 10.83 -15.27 4.06
N ASP A 48 11.55 -16.36 4.38
CA ASP A 48 12.72 -16.80 3.60
C ASP A 48 12.39 -17.10 2.12
N ASP A 49 11.22 -17.65 1.84
CA ASP A 49 10.75 -17.92 0.48
C ASP A 49 10.49 -16.65 -0.32
N VAL A 50 9.94 -15.62 0.33
CA VAL A 50 9.72 -14.29 -0.26
C VAL A 50 11.06 -13.62 -0.53
N ALA A 51 11.98 -13.66 0.44
CA ALA A 51 13.33 -13.15 0.28
C ALA A 51 14.06 -13.84 -0.87
N ALA A 52 13.93 -15.16 -1.00
CA ALA A 52 14.50 -15.93 -2.10
C ALA A 52 13.90 -15.53 -3.46
N PHE A 53 12.58 -15.31 -3.56
CA PHE A 53 11.96 -14.80 -4.79
C PHE A 53 12.59 -13.47 -5.23
N PHE A 54 12.65 -12.47 -4.34
CA PHE A 54 13.17 -11.15 -4.68
C PHE A 54 14.68 -11.17 -4.97
N ALA A 55 15.44 -12.07 -4.36
CA ALA A 55 16.87 -12.21 -4.60
C ALA A 55 17.20 -12.94 -5.92
N GLU A 56 16.45 -14.00 -6.26
CA GLU A 56 16.83 -14.91 -7.34
C GLU A 56 15.99 -14.74 -8.60
N GLN A 57 14.70 -14.42 -8.47
CA GLN A 57 13.74 -14.44 -9.57
C GLN A 57 13.37 -13.05 -10.09
N ALA A 58 13.36 -12.04 -9.21
CA ALA A 58 12.90 -10.69 -9.54
C ALA A 58 13.59 -10.10 -10.78
N SER A 59 14.91 -10.23 -10.92
CA SER A 59 15.63 -9.68 -12.08
C SER A 59 15.14 -10.28 -13.40
N GLY A 60 14.87 -11.59 -13.46
CA GLY A 60 14.34 -12.24 -14.65
C GLY A 60 12.93 -11.79 -14.99
N VAL A 61 12.08 -11.64 -13.98
CA VAL A 61 10.70 -11.11 -14.12
C VAL A 61 10.73 -9.67 -14.65
N LEU A 62 11.53 -8.80 -14.02
CA LEU A 62 11.64 -7.38 -14.38
C LEU A 62 12.19 -7.16 -15.79
N GLN A 63 13.15 -7.98 -16.22
CA GLN A 63 13.61 -7.97 -17.61
C GLN A 63 12.50 -8.43 -18.57
N GLY A 64 11.75 -9.47 -18.21
CA GLY A 64 10.67 -10.01 -19.01
C GLY A 64 9.45 -9.08 -19.13
N SER A 65 9.20 -8.24 -18.12
CA SER A 65 8.11 -7.27 -18.10
C SER A 65 8.44 -5.93 -18.77
N GLY A 66 9.69 -5.71 -19.19
CA GLY A 66 10.13 -4.44 -19.75
C GLY A 66 10.38 -3.35 -18.70
N LEU A 67 10.48 -3.72 -17.42
CA LEU A 67 10.77 -2.82 -16.30
C LEU A 67 12.16 -3.13 -15.69
N PRO A 68 13.28 -3.07 -16.45
CA PRO A 68 14.58 -3.47 -15.91
C PRO A 68 14.99 -2.58 -14.73
N GLY A 69 15.23 -3.17 -13.58
CA GLY A 69 15.58 -2.47 -12.35
C GLY A 69 15.86 -3.45 -11.22
N GLU A 70 16.01 -2.94 -10.01
CA GLU A 70 16.26 -3.71 -8.79
C GLU A 70 15.12 -3.49 -7.80
N PRO A 71 14.55 -4.55 -7.20
CA PRO A 71 13.53 -4.40 -6.15
C PRO A 71 14.15 -3.89 -4.84
N ARG A 72 13.43 -3.00 -4.15
CA ARG A 72 13.84 -2.28 -2.94
C ARG A 72 12.62 -2.08 -2.04
N GLY A 73 12.83 -2.05 -0.73
CA GLY A 73 11.75 -1.84 0.25
C GLY A 73 10.62 -2.85 0.08
N ILE A 74 10.85 -4.10 0.51
CA ILE A 74 9.83 -5.15 0.42
C ILE A 74 8.86 -4.99 1.60
N HIS A 75 7.57 -4.86 1.30
CA HIS A 75 6.50 -4.70 2.27
C HIS A 75 5.44 -5.79 2.09
N GLU A 76 4.97 -6.40 3.18
CA GLU A 76 3.78 -7.24 3.15
C GLU A 76 2.54 -6.36 2.97
N VAL A 77 1.62 -6.78 2.10
CA VAL A 77 0.39 -6.09 1.78
C VAL A 77 -0.75 -6.64 2.61
N PHE A 78 -1.50 -5.73 3.21
CA PHE A 78 -2.71 -6.01 3.95
C PHE A 78 -3.90 -5.39 3.23
N THR A 79 -5.10 -5.89 3.54
CA THR A 79 -6.36 -5.24 3.17
C THR A 79 -7.22 -5.01 4.41
N TRP A 80 -8.34 -4.30 4.26
CA TRP A 80 -9.32 -4.13 5.33
C TRP A 80 -9.91 -5.49 5.73
N SER A 81 -9.97 -5.78 7.03
CA SER A 81 -10.60 -7.01 7.50
C SER A 81 -12.11 -6.96 7.30
N GLU A 82 -12.76 -8.12 7.20
CA GLU A 82 -14.23 -8.17 7.10
C GLU A 82 -14.92 -7.45 8.26
N ALA A 83 -14.40 -7.55 9.49
CA ALA A 83 -14.91 -6.81 10.64
C ALA A 83 -14.86 -5.29 10.42
N TYR A 84 -13.73 -4.78 9.92
CA TYR A 84 -13.58 -3.36 9.63
C TYR A 84 -14.55 -2.90 8.53
N LEU A 85 -14.71 -3.71 7.48
CA LEU A 85 -15.60 -3.46 6.33
C LEU A 85 -17.09 -3.40 6.72
N VAL A 86 -17.48 -3.98 7.85
CA VAL A 86 -18.87 -3.94 8.34
C VAL A 86 -19.06 -3.05 9.58
N GLY A 87 -18.02 -2.32 10.00
CA GLY A 87 -18.10 -1.43 11.16
C GLY A 87 -18.01 -2.15 12.51
N GLU A 88 -17.55 -3.39 12.53
CA GLU A 88 -17.35 -4.17 13.75
C GLU A 88 -15.96 -3.94 14.35
N GLY A 89 -15.83 -4.22 15.65
CA GLY A 89 -14.55 -4.18 16.36
C GLY A 89 -13.69 -5.42 16.04
N GLY A 90 -12.37 -5.26 16.09
CA GLY A 90 -11.42 -6.35 15.82
C GLY A 90 -10.11 -5.83 15.26
N ALA A 91 -9.32 -6.73 14.68
CA ALA A 91 -8.16 -6.32 13.89
C ALA A 91 -8.67 -5.57 12.64
N PRO A 92 -8.18 -4.35 12.35
CA PRO A 92 -8.69 -3.54 11.23
C PRO A 92 -8.25 -4.07 9.86
N THR A 93 -7.17 -4.86 9.84
CA THR A 93 -6.52 -5.32 8.61
C THR A 93 -6.30 -6.83 8.64
N ALA A 94 -6.25 -7.44 7.46
CA ALA A 94 -5.90 -8.83 7.25
C ALA A 94 -4.77 -8.93 6.21
N SER A 95 -3.81 -9.84 6.42
CA SER A 95 -2.75 -10.09 5.45
C SER A 95 -3.34 -10.68 4.18
N LEU A 96 -2.80 -10.28 3.02
CA LEU A 96 -3.10 -10.87 1.73
C LEU A 96 -2.13 -12.01 1.35
N ASP A 97 -1.12 -12.31 2.18
CA ASP A 97 -0.01 -13.18 1.80
C ASP A 97 0.65 -12.67 0.49
N GLU A 98 0.75 -11.35 0.36
CA GLU A 98 1.32 -10.62 -0.78
C GLU A 98 2.44 -9.69 -0.31
N TRP A 99 3.46 -9.51 -1.15
CA TRP A 99 4.58 -8.63 -0.88
C TRP A 99 4.88 -7.77 -2.10
N ILE A 100 4.97 -6.47 -1.89
CA ILE A 100 5.28 -5.49 -2.93
C ILE A 100 6.62 -4.83 -2.63
N ALA A 101 7.40 -4.59 -3.69
CA ALA A 101 8.65 -3.85 -3.64
C ALA A 101 8.64 -2.71 -4.67
N ALA A 102 9.26 -1.60 -4.32
CA ALA A 102 9.61 -0.57 -5.28
C ALA A 102 10.70 -1.10 -6.22
N VAL A 103 10.65 -0.75 -7.49
CA VAL A 103 11.67 -1.07 -8.48
C VAL A 103 12.44 0.21 -8.78
N GLU A 104 13.74 0.20 -8.49
CA GLU A 104 14.64 1.30 -8.81
C GLU A 104 15.49 1.00 -10.04
N ARG A 105 15.77 2.01 -10.85
CA ARG A 105 16.84 2.00 -11.86
C ARG A 105 17.72 3.21 -11.63
N GLU A 106 19.00 2.95 -11.38
CA GLU A 106 19.99 4.02 -11.14
C GLU A 106 19.60 4.96 -9.98
N GLY A 107 18.89 4.42 -8.98
CA GLY A 107 18.39 5.17 -7.81
C GLY A 107 17.09 5.94 -8.04
N GLU A 108 16.49 5.85 -9.24
CA GLU A 108 15.18 6.43 -9.52
C GLU A 108 14.09 5.34 -9.42
N PRO A 109 13.00 5.56 -8.66
CA PRO A 109 11.85 4.67 -8.65
C PRO A 109 11.15 4.68 -10.02
N ILE A 110 10.96 3.51 -10.61
CA ILE A 110 10.37 3.37 -11.96
C ILE A 110 9.09 2.52 -12.00
N GLY A 111 8.72 1.89 -10.89
CA GLY A 111 7.54 1.02 -10.83
C GLY A 111 7.59 0.06 -9.65
N THR A 112 6.72 -0.95 -9.64
CA THR A 112 6.60 -1.91 -8.55
C THR A 112 6.65 -3.36 -9.04
N LEU A 113 7.06 -4.26 -8.14
CA LEU A 113 7.03 -5.70 -8.33
C LEU A 113 6.31 -6.33 -7.14
N THR A 114 5.28 -7.13 -7.44
CA THR A 114 4.50 -7.85 -6.45
C THR A 114 4.74 -9.36 -6.57
N ALA A 115 4.97 -9.98 -5.43
CA ALA A 115 5.00 -11.41 -5.22
C ALA A 115 3.84 -11.82 -4.32
N TRP A 116 3.38 -13.06 -4.41
CA TRP A 116 2.31 -13.57 -3.56
C TRP A 116 2.55 -15.04 -3.22
N ARG A 117 1.91 -15.51 -2.16
CA ARG A 117 1.91 -16.92 -1.80
C ARG A 117 0.54 -17.54 -2.12
N PRO A 118 0.47 -18.55 -3.01
CA PRO A 118 -0.80 -19.10 -3.47
C PRO A 118 -1.55 -19.94 -2.42
N SER A 119 -0.83 -20.47 -1.42
CA SER A 119 -1.42 -21.19 -0.30
C SER A 119 -0.44 -21.25 0.88
N PRO A 120 -0.91 -21.44 2.12
CA PRO A 120 -0.04 -21.52 3.29
C PRO A 120 1.08 -22.56 3.12
N GLY A 121 2.33 -22.11 3.26
CA GLY A 121 3.53 -22.94 3.10
C GLY A 121 3.99 -23.20 1.66
N ALA A 122 3.28 -22.68 0.65
CA ALA A 122 3.80 -22.63 -0.72
C ALA A 122 4.90 -21.57 -0.85
N PRO A 123 5.84 -21.73 -1.79
CA PRO A 123 6.81 -20.68 -2.10
C PRO A 123 6.12 -19.45 -2.68
N ALA A 124 6.69 -18.27 -2.44
CA ALA A 124 6.28 -17.04 -3.10
C ALA A 124 6.52 -17.11 -4.62
N GLU A 125 5.56 -16.60 -5.37
CA GLU A 125 5.55 -16.56 -6.83
C GLU A 125 5.30 -15.13 -7.34
N PHE A 126 5.62 -14.89 -8.61
CA PHE A 126 5.32 -13.63 -9.26
C PHE A 126 3.80 -13.38 -9.32
N ALA A 127 3.38 -12.18 -8.90
CA ALA A 127 1.98 -11.74 -9.03
C ALA A 127 1.83 -10.70 -10.16
N ALA A 128 2.53 -9.57 -10.06
CA ALA A 128 2.35 -8.44 -10.98
C ALA A 128 3.56 -7.51 -11.04
N THR A 129 3.62 -6.69 -12.09
CA THR A 129 4.47 -5.50 -12.17
C THR A 129 3.62 -4.29 -12.56
N SER A 130 3.96 -3.11 -12.06
CA SER A 130 3.38 -1.82 -12.47
C SER A 130 4.50 -0.84 -12.83
N ASP A 131 4.27 0.09 -13.75
CA ASP A 131 5.16 1.21 -14.08
C ASP A 131 4.82 2.48 -13.28
N ASP A 132 4.03 2.34 -12.21
CA ASP A 132 3.72 3.44 -11.29
C ASP A 132 4.93 3.85 -10.44
N ALA A 133 5.69 4.80 -10.98
CA ALA A 133 6.83 5.43 -10.31
C ALA A 133 6.42 6.22 -9.04
N GLY A 134 5.18 6.72 -8.98
CA GLY A 134 4.67 7.48 -7.84
C GLY A 134 4.48 6.58 -6.62
N LEU A 135 3.78 5.46 -6.80
CA LEU A 135 3.64 4.44 -5.77
C LEU A 135 5.00 3.86 -5.37
N ALA A 136 5.89 3.59 -6.33
CA ALA A 136 7.24 3.12 -6.05
C ALA A 136 8.04 4.08 -5.17
N ALA A 137 7.98 5.39 -5.45
CA ALA A 137 8.61 6.40 -4.61
C ALA A 137 7.99 6.44 -3.21
N ALA A 138 6.66 6.32 -3.11
CA ALA A 138 5.96 6.30 -1.83
C ALA A 138 6.33 5.08 -0.98
N LEU A 139 6.47 3.90 -1.58
CA LEU A 139 6.90 2.67 -0.90
C LEU A 139 8.29 2.83 -0.25
N LEU A 140 9.24 3.47 -0.94
CA LEU A 140 10.57 3.76 -0.39
C LEU A 140 10.53 4.71 0.82
N ALA A 141 9.46 5.51 0.94
CA ALA A 141 9.24 6.44 2.05
C ALA A 141 8.39 5.86 3.19
N VAL A 142 7.88 4.62 3.06
CA VAL A 142 7.06 3.99 4.10
C VAL A 142 7.88 3.83 5.39
N PRO A 143 7.39 4.34 6.54
CA PRO A 143 8.10 4.21 7.80
C PRO A 143 8.31 2.74 8.19
N ALA A 144 9.46 2.43 8.76
CA ALA A 144 9.70 1.10 9.32
C ALA A 144 8.64 0.77 10.39
N GLY A 145 8.04 -0.42 10.29
CA GLY A 145 6.97 -0.87 11.18
C GLY A 145 5.58 -0.36 10.81
N ALA A 146 5.42 0.37 9.71
CA ALA A 146 4.10 0.64 9.14
C ALA A 146 3.51 -0.61 8.48
N THR A 147 2.20 -0.78 8.62
CA THR A 147 1.41 -1.76 7.87
C THR A 147 0.99 -1.13 6.54
N LEU A 148 1.35 -1.76 5.42
CA LEU A 148 0.93 -1.31 4.10
C LEU A 148 -0.47 -1.87 3.80
N VAL A 149 -1.45 -0.99 3.61
CA VAL A 149 -2.85 -1.38 3.38
C VAL A 149 -3.28 -0.99 1.98
N SER A 150 -3.79 -1.95 1.22
CA SER A 150 -4.45 -1.75 -0.06
C SER A 150 -5.97 -1.78 0.13
N ASP A 151 -6.67 -0.82 -0.49
CA ASP A 151 -8.11 -0.76 -0.64
C ASP A 151 -8.48 -0.92 -2.14
N PRO A 152 -8.57 -2.17 -2.64
CA PRO A 152 -8.76 -2.43 -4.06
C PRO A 152 -10.00 -1.79 -4.69
N PRO A 153 -11.17 -1.67 -4.00
CA PRO A 153 -12.35 -1.01 -4.56
C PRO A 153 -12.13 0.41 -5.11
N ILE A 154 -11.14 1.14 -4.60
CA ILE A 154 -10.80 2.50 -5.05
C ILE A 154 -9.35 2.63 -5.50
N ASP A 155 -8.64 1.51 -5.63
CA ASP A 155 -7.22 1.46 -5.98
C ASP A 155 -6.35 2.37 -5.10
N ALA A 156 -6.61 2.37 -3.79
CA ALA A 156 -5.94 3.26 -2.84
C ALA A 156 -4.94 2.51 -1.95
N TRP A 157 -3.78 3.13 -1.72
CA TRP A 157 -2.72 2.61 -0.87
C TRP A 157 -2.46 3.50 0.34
N TYR A 158 -2.33 2.88 1.52
CA TYR A 158 -2.12 3.58 2.79
C TYR A 158 -0.95 2.98 3.58
N ALA A 159 -0.19 3.82 4.26
CA ALA A 159 0.67 3.41 5.36
C ALA A 159 -0.06 3.60 6.70
N LEU A 160 -0.24 2.52 7.46
CA LEU A 160 -0.85 2.53 8.78
C LEU A 160 0.23 2.42 9.86
N VAL A 161 0.31 3.42 10.74
CA VAL A 161 1.17 3.41 11.92
C VAL A 161 0.30 3.62 13.16
N GLY A 162 0.19 2.58 13.99
CA GLY A 162 -0.76 2.57 15.10
C GLY A 162 -2.19 2.64 14.57
N GLU A 163 -2.88 3.76 14.82
CA GLU A 163 -4.23 4.02 14.30
C GLU A 163 -4.26 5.09 13.21
N THR A 164 -3.11 5.65 12.81
CA THR A 164 -3.02 6.74 11.84
C THR A 164 -2.66 6.21 10.46
N LEU A 165 -3.49 6.55 9.49
CA LEU A 165 -3.31 6.31 8.07
C LEU A 165 -2.66 7.53 7.41
N THR A 166 -1.70 7.27 6.54
CA THR A 166 -1.10 8.25 5.62
C THR A 166 -1.31 7.75 4.18
N PRO A 167 -1.82 8.59 3.27
CA PRO A 167 -2.01 8.19 1.88
C PRO A 167 -0.67 8.00 1.17
N LEU A 168 -0.56 6.99 0.31
CA LEU A 168 0.63 6.71 -0.48
C LEU A 168 0.47 7.01 -1.98
N ASP A 169 -0.76 7.15 -2.45
CA ASP A 169 -1.09 7.47 -3.84
C ASP A 169 -2.16 8.56 -3.92
N GLU A 170 -2.56 8.89 -5.15
CA GLU A 170 -3.57 9.92 -5.42
C GLU A 170 -4.99 9.50 -4.99
N HIS A 171 -5.31 8.21 -5.05
CA HIS A 171 -6.62 7.68 -4.68
C HIS A 171 -6.84 7.77 -3.16
N ALA A 172 -5.86 7.36 -2.36
CA ALA A 172 -5.85 7.53 -0.93
C ALA A 172 -5.80 9.00 -0.52
N ALA A 173 -5.06 9.84 -1.26
CA ALA A 173 -5.00 11.28 -0.98
C ALA A 173 -6.34 11.98 -1.24
N ALA A 174 -7.12 11.50 -2.20
CA ALA A 174 -8.48 11.99 -2.46
C ALA A 174 -9.43 11.69 -1.28
N GLU A 175 -9.30 10.52 -0.64
CA GLU A 175 -10.07 10.16 0.56
C GLU A 175 -9.58 10.92 1.80
N LEU A 176 -8.28 11.23 1.88
CA LEU A 176 -7.62 11.87 3.02
C LEU A 176 -7.05 13.25 2.66
N PRO A 177 -7.89 14.28 2.39
CA PRO A 177 -7.43 15.58 1.91
C PRO A 177 -6.56 16.35 2.91
N GLN A 178 -6.58 15.96 4.19
CA GLN A 178 -5.71 16.51 5.23
C GLN A 178 -4.34 15.83 5.31
N GLY A 179 -4.07 14.85 4.43
CA GLY A 179 -2.85 14.06 4.36
C GLY A 179 -2.73 12.96 5.43
N ARG A 180 -3.76 12.78 6.26
CA ARG A 180 -3.85 11.72 7.28
C ARG A 180 -5.27 11.61 7.82
N ALA A 181 -5.59 10.45 8.37
CA ALA A 181 -6.78 10.22 9.19
C ALA A 181 -6.53 9.06 10.16
N THR A 182 -7.40 8.90 11.15
CA THR A 182 -7.46 7.70 11.98
C THR A 182 -8.29 6.61 11.32
N LEU A 183 -8.09 5.35 11.71
CA LEU A 183 -8.96 4.24 11.33
C LEU A 183 -10.44 4.54 11.63
N ALA A 184 -10.73 5.11 12.80
CA ALA A 184 -12.10 5.45 13.18
C ALA A 184 -12.74 6.52 12.28
N GLU A 185 -11.95 7.46 11.77
CA GLU A 185 -12.42 8.49 10.84
C GLU A 185 -12.67 7.95 9.44
N LEU A 186 -11.85 7.00 8.97
CA LEU A 186 -12.00 6.41 7.63
C LEU A 186 -13.08 5.32 7.55
N GLN A 187 -13.32 4.58 8.65
CA GLN A 187 -14.20 3.41 8.66
C GLN A 187 -15.62 3.68 8.09
N PRO A 188 -16.31 4.78 8.40
CA PRO A 188 -17.65 5.04 7.85
C PRO A 188 -17.67 5.06 6.31
N SER A 189 -16.68 5.69 5.68
CA SER A 189 -16.58 5.76 4.22
C SER A 189 -16.32 4.39 3.60
N VAL A 190 -15.46 3.58 4.25
CA VAL A 190 -15.16 2.21 3.82
C VAL A 190 -16.42 1.34 3.91
N VAL A 191 -17.14 1.38 5.04
CA VAL A 191 -18.40 0.64 5.25
C VAL A 191 -19.45 1.03 4.20
N GLU A 192 -19.66 2.34 3.97
CA GLU A 192 -20.62 2.84 2.99
C GLU A 192 -20.30 2.34 1.58
N ARG A 193 -19.04 2.50 1.15
CA ARG A 193 -18.56 2.05 -0.16
C ARG A 193 -18.69 0.55 -0.34
N THR A 194 -18.29 -0.24 0.66
CA THR A 194 -18.39 -1.69 0.60
C THR A 194 -19.84 -2.15 0.56
N ALA A 195 -20.74 -1.53 1.31
CA ALA A 195 -22.17 -1.81 1.24
C ALA A 195 -22.73 -1.49 -0.16
N ALA A 196 -22.35 -0.35 -0.75
CA ALA A 196 -22.76 0.03 -2.10
C ALA A 196 -22.24 -0.96 -3.16
N ALA A 197 -20.97 -1.37 -3.07
CA ALA A 197 -20.37 -2.35 -3.97
C ALA A 197 -21.06 -3.72 -3.88
N ARG A 198 -21.39 -4.19 -2.67
CA ARG A 198 -22.12 -5.44 -2.45
C ARG A 198 -23.56 -5.37 -2.98
N ALA A 199 -24.23 -4.23 -2.81
CA ALA A 199 -25.56 -4.02 -3.38
C ALA A 199 -25.55 -4.04 -4.91
N ALA A 200 -24.54 -3.42 -5.54
CA ALA A 200 -24.38 -3.40 -6.99
C ALA A 200 -24.03 -4.79 -7.57
N GLY A 201 -23.29 -5.63 -6.83
CA GLY A 201 -22.98 -7.01 -7.22
C GLY A 201 -24.12 -8.02 -6.98
N GLY A 202 -25.15 -7.63 -6.21
CA GLY A 202 -26.25 -8.50 -5.79
C GLY A 202 -27.26 -8.91 -6.86
N ASP A 203 -27.23 -8.29 -8.04
CA ASP A 203 -28.14 -8.61 -9.16
C ASP A 203 -27.55 -9.63 -10.16
N ALA A 204 -26.31 -10.09 -9.97
CA ALA A 204 -25.67 -11.10 -10.82
C ALA A 204 -25.98 -12.56 -10.40
N SER A 205 -27.05 -12.78 -9.64
CA SER A 205 -27.47 -14.12 -9.19
C SER A 205 -28.99 -14.33 -9.30
N VAL A 206 -29.52 -14.21 -10.53
CA VAL A 206 -30.78 -14.86 -10.93
C VAL A 206 -30.62 -15.39 -12.37
N ASP A 207 -29.96 -16.53 -12.53
CA ASP A 207 -30.48 -17.75 -13.18
C ASP A 207 -29.35 -18.80 -13.35
N GLY A 208 -29.70 -20.08 -13.28
CA GLY A 208 -28.82 -21.18 -12.90
C GLY A 208 -27.64 -21.55 -13.81
N GLY A 209 -26.65 -22.21 -13.22
CA GLY A 209 -25.66 -23.01 -13.94
C GLY A 209 -24.26 -22.84 -13.39
N GLY A 210 -23.88 -23.72 -12.47
CA GLY A 210 -22.63 -23.66 -11.72
C GLY A 210 -21.37 -23.45 -12.56
N ARG A 211 -20.48 -22.61 -12.02
CA ARG A 211 -19.03 -22.74 -12.16
C ARG A 211 -18.40 -22.30 -10.85
N ASP A 212 -17.59 -23.19 -10.30
CA ASP A 212 -16.67 -22.95 -9.19
C ASP A 212 -15.76 -21.77 -9.52
N ALA A 213 -16.09 -20.59 -9.01
CA ALA A 213 -15.13 -19.50 -8.91
C ALA A 213 -14.33 -19.72 -7.61
N PRO A 214 -13.01 -19.91 -7.67
CA PRO A 214 -12.22 -20.08 -6.46
C PRO A 214 -12.33 -18.82 -5.60
N LEU A 215 -12.52 -19.01 -4.29
CA LEU A 215 -12.66 -18.01 -3.23
C LEU A 215 -11.37 -17.18 -3.01
N GLY A 216 -10.79 -16.62 -4.08
CA GLY A 216 -9.54 -15.85 -4.04
C GLY A 216 -9.19 -15.10 -5.34
N ALA A 217 -10.10 -15.05 -6.33
CA ALA A 217 -9.87 -14.25 -7.53
C ALA A 217 -10.05 -12.76 -7.21
N GLN A 218 -8.97 -12.12 -6.76
CA GLN A 218 -8.96 -10.68 -6.53
C GLN A 218 -9.28 -9.92 -7.83
N PRO A 219 -10.00 -8.78 -7.79
CA PRO A 219 -10.41 -8.03 -8.98
C PRO A 219 -9.26 -7.64 -9.92
N TRP A 220 -8.05 -7.44 -9.40
CA TRP A 220 -6.85 -7.16 -10.20
C TRP A 220 -6.34 -8.37 -11.01
N MET A 221 -6.69 -9.61 -10.62
CA MET A 221 -6.39 -10.81 -11.42
C MET A 221 -7.24 -10.93 -12.70
N LEU A 222 -8.38 -10.22 -12.78
CA LEU A 222 -9.17 -10.18 -14.01
C LEU A 222 -8.56 -9.24 -15.08
N GLY A 223 -7.67 -8.32 -14.69
CA GLY A 223 -6.97 -7.42 -15.61
C GLY A 223 -5.61 -7.93 -16.10
N ALA A 224 -4.87 -8.70 -15.29
CA ALA A 224 -3.50 -9.13 -15.59
C ALA A 224 -3.37 -10.60 -16.05
N GLY A 225 -4.44 -11.39 -15.97
CA GLY A 225 -4.44 -12.85 -16.13
C GLY A 225 -4.32 -13.43 -17.55
N ILE A 226 -3.68 -12.76 -18.52
CA ILE A 226 -3.45 -13.33 -19.87
C ILE A 226 -1.97 -13.62 -20.18
N ILE A 227 -0.99 -13.11 -19.43
CA ILE A 227 0.43 -13.24 -19.83
C ILE A 227 1.23 -14.33 -19.07
N ALA A 228 0.76 -14.80 -17.91
CA ALA A 228 1.52 -15.76 -17.08
C ALA A 228 1.70 -17.17 -17.69
N ALA A 229 0.90 -17.55 -18.69
CA ALA A 229 1.01 -18.89 -19.31
C ALA A 229 2.21 -19.07 -20.26
N VAL A 230 2.91 -18.00 -20.66
CA VAL A 230 3.98 -18.08 -21.67
C VAL A 230 5.38 -18.23 -21.05
N ILE A 231 5.62 -17.72 -19.83
CA ILE A 231 6.97 -17.70 -19.23
C ILE A 231 7.32 -19.06 -18.58
N GLY A 232 6.38 -19.72 -17.92
CA GLY A 232 6.60 -21.06 -17.33
C GLY A 232 6.95 -22.14 -18.35
N ALA A 233 6.40 -22.05 -19.58
CA ALA A 233 6.70 -23.00 -20.65
C ALA A 233 8.13 -22.86 -21.21
N LEU A 234 8.71 -21.66 -21.19
CA LEU A 234 10.05 -21.42 -21.74
C LEU A 234 11.17 -21.93 -20.81
N ALA A 235 10.99 -21.85 -19.49
CA ALA A 235 11.95 -22.37 -18.52
C ALA A 235 12.09 -23.91 -18.59
N ILE A 236 10.96 -24.62 -18.73
CA ILE A 236 10.96 -26.09 -18.85
C ILE A 236 11.60 -26.55 -20.17
N ILE A 237 11.35 -25.85 -21.29
CA ILE A 237 11.93 -26.19 -22.60
C ILE A 237 13.46 -26.00 -22.61
N ALA A 238 13.97 -24.94 -21.96
CA ALA A 238 15.41 -24.68 -21.86
C ALA A 238 16.14 -25.78 -21.04
N ILE A 239 15.54 -26.24 -19.94
CA ILE A 239 16.09 -27.30 -19.08
C ILE A 239 16.12 -28.64 -19.83
N VAL A 240 15.05 -28.99 -20.55
CA VAL A 240 14.97 -30.25 -21.32
C VAL A 240 15.96 -30.27 -22.50
N ARG A 241 16.17 -29.13 -23.19
CA ARG A 241 17.17 -29.03 -24.28
C ARG A 241 18.60 -29.20 -23.79
N ARG A 242 18.93 -28.65 -22.62
CA ARG A 242 20.28 -28.77 -22.01
C ARG A 242 20.59 -30.21 -21.59
N ALA A 243 19.58 -30.94 -21.11
CA ALA A 243 19.73 -32.35 -20.74
C ALA A 243 19.96 -33.28 -21.95
N ARG A 244 19.38 -32.99 -23.12
CA ARG A 244 19.56 -33.81 -24.33
C ARG A 244 20.93 -33.64 -24.98
N ARG A 245 21.51 -32.43 -24.99
CA ARG A 245 22.86 -32.21 -25.57
C ARG A 245 23.96 -32.95 -24.81
N ARG A 246 23.86 -33.06 -23.48
CA ARG A 246 24.83 -33.78 -22.64
C ARG A 246 24.78 -35.31 -22.76
N ARG A 247 23.80 -35.87 -23.46
CA ARG A 247 23.70 -37.33 -23.72
C ARG A 247 24.14 -37.71 -25.14
N ALA A 248 24.47 -36.73 -25.97
CA ALA A 248 24.91 -36.93 -27.35
C ALA A 248 26.42 -36.68 -27.53
N GLU A 249 27.12 -36.35 -26.45
CA GLU A 249 28.58 -36.34 -26.30
C GLU A 249 28.99 -37.51 -25.40
#